data_AF-A0A7V9BR22-F1
#
_entry.id   AF-A0A7V9BR22-F1
#
_cell.length_a   1.000
_cell.length_b   1.000
_cell.length_c   1.000
_cell.angle_alpha   90.00
_cell.angle_beta   90.00
_cell.angle_gamma   90.00
#
_symmetry.space_group_name_H-M   'P 1'
#
loop_
_entity.id
_entity.type
_entity.pdbx_description
1 polymer ?
#
loop_
_entity_poly.entity_id
_entity_poly.type
_entity_poly.pdbx_seq_one_letter_code
_entity_poly.pdbx_strand_id
1 'polypeptide(L)'
;SDPVSGKDVTWQAPPLQNVFQRWDEEVIRFTIERGRPGTPMPTWGVEYGGPMTSQMIDDVIAWMASLPGNQEGPPELSAGCEKPAKKDYMSCGEEIFTARCAVCHGPQGQGKEEQAPKGERPLWYQGLALWKGDAKHLPRLQHVTTIRNGRRFAFMPAWAEAPAQGIAAPAYPLTDEQIEAVVTYERSL
;
A
#
# COMPACT_ATOMS: atom_id res chain seq x y z
N SER A 1 21.11 -4.26 -7.24
CA SER A 1 20.54 -5.61 -7.35
C SER A 1 19.38 -5.79 -6.38
N ASP A 2 18.50 -6.75 -6.64
CA ASP A 2 17.49 -7.25 -5.70
C ASP A 2 18.17 -7.67 -4.39
N PRO A 3 17.79 -7.13 -3.22
CA PRO A 3 18.40 -7.51 -1.95
C PRO A 3 18.12 -8.97 -1.54
N VAL A 4 17.09 -9.61 -2.11
CA VAL A 4 16.70 -11.00 -1.82
C VAL A 4 17.32 -11.98 -2.81
N SER A 5 17.20 -11.71 -4.13
CA SER A 5 17.69 -12.64 -5.16
C SER A 5 19.06 -12.30 -5.74
N GLY A 6 19.63 -11.13 -5.44
CA GLY A 6 20.90 -10.66 -5.99
C GLY A 6 20.89 -10.29 -7.47
N LYS A 7 19.75 -10.44 -8.17
CA LYS A 7 19.62 -10.12 -9.61
C LYS A 7 19.70 -8.62 -9.87
N ASP A 8 20.20 -8.22 -11.04
CA ASP A 8 20.15 -6.83 -11.47
C ASP A 8 18.74 -6.41 -11.89
N VAL A 9 18.32 -5.25 -11.40
CA VAL A 9 16.94 -4.75 -11.50
C VAL A 9 16.96 -3.26 -11.83
N THR A 10 15.93 -2.79 -12.52
CA THR A 10 15.73 -1.36 -12.77
C THR A 10 14.78 -0.81 -11.71
N TRP A 11 15.29 0.02 -10.81
CA TRP A 11 14.47 0.69 -9.82
C TRP A 11 13.64 1.79 -10.47
N GLN A 12 12.31 1.71 -10.33
CA GLN A 12 11.42 2.81 -10.66
C GLN A 12 10.92 3.44 -9.37
N ALA A 13 11.12 4.76 -9.25
CA ALA A 13 10.54 5.50 -8.15
C ALA A 13 9.01 5.42 -8.25
N PRO A 14 8.30 5.14 -7.14
CA PRO A 14 6.84 5.17 -7.15
C PRO A 14 6.35 6.59 -7.48
N PRO A 15 5.18 6.72 -8.12
CA PRO A 15 4.60 8.02 -8.42
C PRO A 15 4.36 8.82 -7.14
N LEU A 16 4.92 10.03 -7.04
CA LEU A 16 4.69 10.92 -5.89
C LEU A 16 3.33 11.63 -5.98
N GLN A 17 2.77 11.72 -7.19
CA GLN A 17 1.52 12.43 -7.45
C GLN A 17 0.26 11.79 -6.85
N ASN A 18 0.35 10.56 -6.31
CA ASN A 18 -0.77 9.85 -5.67
C ASN A 18 -0.34 9.19 -4.35
N VAL A 19 0.72 9.69 -3.71
CA VAL A 19 1.25 9.14 -2.46
C VAL A 19 0.22 9.21 -1.32
N PHE A 20 -0.57 10.28 -1.25
CA PHE A 20 -1.59 10.48 -0.21
C PHE A 20 -2.86 9.63 -0.40
N GLN A 21 -3.05 9.05 -1.59
CA GLN A 21 -4.09 8.03 -1.81
C GLN A 21 -3.71 6.66 -1.20
N ARG A 22 -2.43 6.46 -0.90
CA ARG A 22 -1.86 5.17 -0.47
C ARG A 22 -1.38 5.18 0.99
N TRP A 23 -0.99 6.35 1.48
CA TRP A 23 -0.33 6.54 2.77
C TRP A 23 -0.87 7.77 3.47
N ASP A 24 -0.98 7.70 4.80
CA ASP A 24 -1.14 8.90 5.62
C ASP A 24 0.18 9.70 5.69
N GLU A 25 0.08 10.95 6.16
CA GLU A 25 1.24 11.83 6.28
C GLU A 25 2.31 11.25 7.22
N GLU A 26 1.91 10.54 8.28
CA GLU A 26 2.83 9.94 9.24
C GLU A 26 3.76 8.93 8.55
N VAL A 27 3.21 8.03 7.73
CA VAL A 27 3.97 7.04 6.98
C VAL A 27 4.82 7.71 5.90
N ILE A 28 4.31 8.75 5.24
CA ILE A 28 5.07 9.52 4.25
C ILE A 28 6.30 10.15 4.90
N ARG A 29 6.10 10.86 6.01
CA ARG A 29 7.16 11.46 6.82
C ARG A 29 8.16 10.43 7.29
N PHE A 30 7.69 9.34 7.88
CA PHE A 30 8.53 8.25 8.36
C PHE A 30 9.45 7.72 7.25
N THR A 31 8.91 7.55 6.05
CA THR A 31 9.62 7.03 4.87
C THR A 31 10.67 8.02 4.35
N ILE A 32 10.39 9.31 4.38
CA ILE A 32 11.36 10.34 3.97
C ILE A 32 12.47 10.45 5.00
N GLU A 33 12.10 10.57 6.28
CA GLU A 33 13.03 10.73 7.39
C GLU A 33 14.05 9.60 7.47
N ARG A 34 13.58 8.34 7.37
CA ARG A 34 14.39 7.15 7.62
C ARG A 34 14.82 6.41 6.36
N GLY A 35 14.42 6.94 5.21
CA GLY A 35 14.55 6.24 3.94
C GLY A 35 13.75 4.96 3.94
N ARG A 36 14.05 4.08 2.98
CA ARG A 36 13.44 2.76 2.93
C ARG A 36 14.50 1.67 2.78
N PRO A 37 14.62 0.75 3.75
CA PRO A 37 15.57 -0.34 3.64
C PRO A 37 15.35 -1.19 2.38
N GLY A 38 16.44 -1.54 1.71
CA GLY A 38 16.42 -2.40 0.52
C GLY A 38 16.06 -1.69 -0.79
N THR A 39 15.95 -0.36 -0.82
CA THR A 39 15.73 0.47 -2.03
C THR A 39 16.81 1.55 -2.13
N PRO A 40 16.99 2.16 -3.32
CA PRO A 40 17.83 3.35 -3.49
C PRO A 40 17.35 4.59 -2.71
N MET A 41 16.14 4.62 -2.14
CA MET A 41 15.62 5.74 -1.35
C MET A 41 16.38 5.87 -0.03
N PRO A 42 17.31 6.84 0.10
CA PRO A 42 18.15 6.95 1.28
C PRO A 42 17.39 7.63 2.42
N THR A 43 18.02 7.66 3.59
CA THR A 43 17.60 8.48 4.72
C THR A 43 17.77 9.96 4.41
N TRP A 44 16.72 10.77 4.62
CA TRP A 44 16.78 12.22 4.45
C TRP A 44 16.77 13.02 5.75
N GLY A 45 16.15 12.50 6.81
CA GLY A 45 16.03 13.23 8.08
C GLY A 45 17.34 13.33 8.84
N VAL A 46 17.66 14.54 9.30
CA VAL A 46 18.90 14.85 10.02
C VAL A 46 19.06 14.05 11.31
N GLU A 47 17.95 13.79 12.02
CA GLU A 47 17.95 12.93 13.22
C GLU A 47 18.38 11.48 12.92
N TYR A 48 18.24 11.04 11.67
CA TYR A 48 18.56 9.68 11.21
C TYR A 48 19.84 9.62 10.38
N GLY A 49 20.57 10.73 10.24
CA GLY A 49 21.82 10.81 9.48
C GLY A 49 21.68 11.30 8.04
N GLY A 50 20.51 11.81 7.65
CA GLY A 50 20.29 12.50 6.39
C GLY A 50 20.59 14.02 6.46
N PRO A 51 20.45 14.76 5.35
CA PRO A 51 20.81 16.17 5.29
C PRO A 51 19.65 17.16 5.59
N MET A 52 18.41 16.69 5.73
CA MET A 52 17.22 17.56 5.83
C MET A 52 16.73 17.76 7.27
N THR A 53 16.42 19.00 7.64
CA THR A 53 15.74 19.32 8.91
C THR A 53 14.27 18.92 8.84
N SER A 54 13.60 18.84 10.00
CA SER A 54 12.15 18.56 10.05
C SER A 54 11.34 19.56 9.22
N GLN A 55 11.71 20.86 9.24
CA GLN A 55 11.06 21.88 8.42
C GLN A 55 11.24 21.62 6.91
N MET A 56 12.43 21.21 6.46
CA MET A 56 12.64 20.87 5.04
C MET A 56 11.80 19.66 4.63
N ILE A 57 11.57 18.72 5.53
CA ILE A 57 10.70 17.57 5.30
C ILE A 57 9.23 18.02 5.23
N ASP A 58 8.81 18.93 6.13
CA ASP A 58 7.47 19.54 6.09
C ASP A 58 7.21 20.22 4.74
N ASP A 59 8.18 20.99 4.24
CA ASP A 59 8.06 21.71 2.97
C ASP A 59 7.92 20.73 1.79
N VAL A 60 8.66 19.62 1.79
CA VAL A 60 8.55 18.57 0.76
C VAL A 60 7.20 17.85 0.83
N ILE A 61 6.73 17.54 2.05
CA ILE A 61 5.40 16.93 2.26
C ILE A 61 4.30 17.87 1.79
N ALA A 62 4.38 19.17 2.13
CA ALA A 62 3.44 20.18 1.68
C ALA A 62 3.44 20.32 0.15
N TRP A 63 4.62 20.32 -0.48
CA TRP A 63 4.72 20.30 -1.94
C TRP A 63 4.09 19.04 -2.54
N MET A 64 4.38 17.85 -2.01
CA MET A 64 3.73 16.62 -2.48
C MET A 64 2.22 16.68 -2.32
N ALA A 65 1.71 17.17 -1.19
CA ALA A 65 0.29 17.31 -0.95
C ALA A 65 -0.36 18.22 -2.01
N SER A 66 0.33 19.30 -2.41
CA SER A 66 -0.16 20.23 -3.44
C SER A 66 -0.30 19.66 -4.86
N LEU A 67 0.28 18.48 -5.14
CA LEU A 67 0.18 17.87 -6.46
C LEU A 67 -1.28 17.46 -6.77
N PRO A 68 -1.78 17.68 -8.01
CA PRO A 68 -3.19 17.45 -8.34
C PRO A 68 -3.73 16.06 -7.95
N GLY A 69 -2.97 14.99 -8.20
CA GLY A 69 -3.42 13.63 -7.85
C GLY A 69 -3.45 13.34 -6.34
N ASN A 70 -2.79 14.15 -5.51
CA ASN A 70 -2.85 14.05 -4.05
C ASN A 70 -3.96 14.91 -3.44
N GLN A 71 -4.62 15.73 -4.27
CA GLN A 71 -5.84 16.46 -3.90
C GLN A 71 -7.10 15.62 -4.13
N GLU A 72 -6.98 14.50 -4.86
CA GLU A 72 -8.07 13.59 -5.16
C GLU A 72 -7.99 12.35 -4.25
N GLY A 73 -9.16 11.95 -3.74
CA GLY A 73 -9.29 10.65 -3.08
C GLY A 73 -9.18 9.51 -4.07
N PRO A 74 -8.91 8.29 -3.58
CA PRO A 74 -8.90 7.11 -4.41
C PRO A 74 -10.33 6.87 -4.96
N PRO A 75 -10.50 6.17 -6.11
CA PRO A 75 -11.79 6.09 -6.82
C PRO A 75 -12.97 5.75 -5.91
N GLU A 76 -14.07 6.48 -5.98
CA GLU A 76 -15.24 6.22 -5.14
C GLU A 76 -15.80 4.81 -5.37
N LEU A 77 -16.29 4.21 -4.29
CA LEU A 77 -16.94 2.91 -4.35
C LEU A 77 -18.38 3.08 -4.86
N SER A 78 -18.91 2.05 -5.51
CA SER A 78 -20.31 2.00 -5.89
C SER A 78 -21.19 2.00 -4.63
N ALA A 79 -22.35 2.65 -4.70
CA ALA A 79 -23.27 2.75 -3.56
C ALA A 79 -23.68 1.38 -2.99
N GLY A 80 -23.69 0.33 -3.84
CA GLY A 80 -23.97 -1.04 -3.41
C GLY A 80 -22.86 -1.66 -2.53
N CYS A 81 -21.65 -1.12 -2.59
CA CYS A 81 -20.47 -1.60 -1.88
C CYS A 81 -20.08 -0.74 -0.68
N GLU A 82 -20.86 0.29 -0.33
CA GLU A 82 -20.71 1.01 0.94
C GLU A 82 -21.01 0.10 2.15
N LYS A 83 -22.04 -0.75 2.03
CA LYS A 83 -22.44 -1.74 3.05
C LYS A 83 -22.83 -3.06 2.37
N PRO A 84 -21.84 -3.81 1.85
CA PRO A 84 -22.11 -4.98 1.03
C PRO A 84 -22.77 -6.09 1.86
N ALA A 85 -23.77 -6.76 1.30
CA ALA A 85 -24.28 -8.01 1.86
C ALA A 85 -23.36 -9.17 1.48
N LYS A 86 -23.40 -10.27 2.24
CA LYS A 86 -22.55 -11.46 2.00
C LYS A 86 -22.62 -12.00 0.56
N LYS A 87 -23.79 -11.92 -0.07
CA LYS A 87 -23.98 -12.36 -1.47
C LYS A 87 -23.21 -11.49 -2.49
N ASP A 88 -22.88 -10.26 -2.11
CA ASP A 88 -22.22 -9.25 -2.95
C ASP A 88 -20.72 -9.12 -2.60
N TYR A 89 -20.21 -9.89 -1.64
CA TYR A 89 -18.81 -9.82 -1.18
C TYR A 89 -17.80 -10.06 -2.28
N MET A 90 -18.08 -10.94 -3.24
CA MET A 90 -17.15 -11.20 -4.33
C MET A 90 -17.00 -9.97 -5.24
N SER A 91 -18.12 -9.41 -5.72
CA SER A 91 -18.12 -8.25 -6.61
C SER A 91 -17.63 -6.99 -5.92
N CYS A 92 -18.06 -6.73 -4.69
CA CYS A 92 -17.59 -5.57 -3.94
C CYS A 92 -16.13 -5.73 -3.50
N GLY A 93 -15.70 -6.95 -3.17
CA GLY A 93 -14.30 -7.23 -2.86
C GLY A 93 -13.37 -6.96 -4.04
N GLU A 94 -13.77 -7.36 -5.25
CA GLU A 94 -13.05 -7.07 -6.50
C GLU A 94 -12.95 -5.56 -6.75
N GLU A 95 -14.06 -4.84 -6.60
CA GLU A 95 -14.12 -3.39 -6.79
C GLU A 95 -13.18 -2.66 -5.83
N ILE A 96 -13.27 -2.97 -4.52
CA ILE A 96 -12.42 -2.37 -3.50
C ILE A 96 -10.95 -2.74 -3.74
N PHE A 97 -10.66 -4.01 -4.03
CA PHE A 97 -9.30 -4.46 -4.29
C PHE A 97 -8.68 -3.71 -5.47
N THR A 98 -9.43 -3.56 -6.57
CA THR A 98 -8.99 -2.82 -7.76
C THR A 98 -8.74 -1.35 -7.42
N ALA A 99 -9.63 -0.73 -6.65
CA ALA A 99 -9.58 0.69 -6.35
C ALA A 99 -8.55 1.07 -5.26
N ARG A 100 -8.13 0.13 -4.42
CA ARG A 100 -7.32 0.41 -3.20
C ARG A 100 -6.08 -0.45 -3.06
N CYS A 101 -6.16 -1.74 -3.39
CA CYS A 101 -5.14 -2.73 -3.06
C CYS A 101 -4.20 -3.01 -4.25
N ALA A 102 -4.75 -3.04 -5.47
CA ALA A 102 -4.03 -3.42 -6.70
C ALA A 102 -2.84 -2.52 -7.02
N VAL A 103 -2.84 -1.27 -6.54
CA VAL A 103 -1.71 -0.34 -6.67
C VAL A 103 -0.42 -0.89 -6.02
N CYS A 104 -0.56 -1.73 -5.00
CA CYS A 104 0.54 -2.40 -4.30
C CYS A 104 0.49 -3.94 -4.43
N HIS A 105 -0.63 -4.54 -4.76
CA HIS A 105 -0.72 -6.01 -4.87
C HIS A 105 -0.74 -6.50 -6.32
N GLY A 106 -0.85 -5.59 -7.30
CA GLY A 106 -1.14 -5.91 -8.69
C GLY A 106 -2.60 -6.30 -8.90
N PRO A 107 -3.12 -6.25 -10.14
CA PRO A 107 -4.53 -6.49 -10.44
C PRO A 107 -5.02 -7.91 -10.11
N GLN A 108 -4.13 -8.88 -9.92
CA GLN A 108 -4.44 -10.27 -9.55
C GLN A 108 -3.77 -10.67 -8.22
N GLY A 109 -3.33 -9.72 -7.40
CA GLY A 109 -2.60 -10.05 -6.17
C GLY A 109 -1.23 -10.70 -6.41
N GLN A 110 -0.69 -10.62 -7.64
CA GLN A 110 0.56 -11.27 -8.04
C GLN A 110 1.81 -10.66 -7.38
N GLY A 111 1.68 -9.47 -6.77
CA GLY A 111 2.77 -8.76 -6.12
C GLY A 111 3.94 -8.49 -7.08
N LYS A 112 5.16 -8.78 -6.59
CA LYS A 112 6.46 -8.44 -7.20
C LYS A 112 6.73 -9.05 -8.60
N GLU A 113 5.93 -10.01 -9.07
CA GLU A 113 6.20 -10.65 -10.37
C GLU A 113 5.63 -9.83 -11.54
N GLU A 114 6.29 -8.72 -11.86
CA GLU A 114 6.26 -8.23 -13.23
C GLU A 114 7.21 -9.12 -14.05
N GLN A 115 6.63 -10.00 -14.86
CA GLN A 115 7.33 -10.74 -15.89
C GLN A 115 7.85 -9.68 -16.88
N ALA A 116 9.13 -9.33 -16.77
CA ALA A 116 9.77 -8.50 -17.79
C ALA A 116 9.57 -9.19 -19.16
N PRO A 117 9.18 -8.46 -20.21
CA PRO A 117 9.21 -8.99 -21.57
C PRO A 117 10.57 -9.64 -21.84
N LYS A 118 10.59 -10.69 -22.66
CA LYS A 118 11.82 -11.45 -22.93
C LYS A 118 12.92 -10.54 -23.46
N GLY A 119 13.98 -10.34 -22.67
CA GLY A 119 15.11 -9.47 -23.00
C GLY A 119 15.16 -8.16 -22.19
N GLU A 120 14.15 -7.87 -21.38
CA GLU A 120 14.10 -6.69 -20.51
C GLU A 120 14.43 -7.03 -19.05
N ARG A 121 14.86 -6.02 -18.29
CA ARG A 121 15.05 -6.16 -16.84
C ARG A 121 13.69 -5.96 -16.14
N PRO A 122 13.36 -6.75 -15.11
CA PRO A 122 12.14 -6.53 -14.31
C PRO A 122 12.09 -5.10 -13.79
N LEU A 123 10.93 -4.45 -13.94
CA LEU A 123 10.65 -3.15 -13.35
C LEU A 123 10.27 -3.36 -11.89
N TRP A 124 10.84 -2.53 -11.03
CA TRP A 124 10.71 -2.67 -9.59
C TRP A 124 10.00 -1.46 -9.01
N TYR A 125 8.69 -1.61 -8.78
CA TYR A 125 7.92 -0.71 -7.93
C TYR A 125 7.99 -1.23 -6.51
N GLN A 126 8.83 -0.59 -5.72
CA GLN A 126 8.96 -0.99 -4.35
C GLN A 126 7.75 -0.44 -3.58
N GLY A 127 6.91 -1.34 -3.07
CA GLY A 127 5.52 -1.08 -2.69
C GLY A 127 4.64 -2.26 -3.09
N LEU A 128 5.12 -3.05 -4.07
CA LEU A 128 4.57 -4.35 -4.36
C LEU A 128 4.71 -5.30 -3.16
N ALA A 129 3.65 -6.05 -2.84
CA ALA A 129 3.64 -7.00 -1.75
C ALA A 129 4.91 -7.89 -1.78
N LEU A 130 5.76 -7.74 -0.75
CA LEU A 130 7.00 -8.50 -0.61
C LEU A 130 6.74 -10.01 -0.45
N TRP A 131 5.50 -10.37 -0.13
CA TRP A 131 5.06 -11.73 0.12
C TRP A 131 4.28 -12.27 -1.08
N LYS A 132 4.86 -13.27 -1.73
CA LYS A 132 4.14 -14.21 -2.61
C LYS A 132 3.63 -15.34 -1.73
N GLY A 133 2.33 -15.40 -1.54
CA GLY A 133 1.71 -16.48 -0.79
C GLY A 133 0.23 -16.56 -1.09
N ASP A 134 -0.25 -17.78 -1.21
CA ASP A 134 -1.68 -18.00 -1.32
C ASP A 134 -2.33 -17.64 0.02
N ALA A 135 -3.13 -16.58 0.01
CA ALA A 135 -3.86 -16.08 1.17
C ALA A 135 -4.75 -17.16 1.80
N LYS A 136 -5.14 -18.20 1.05
CA LYS A 136 -5.90 -19.35 1.55
C LYS A 136 -5.14 -20.11 2.66
N HIS A 137 -3.80 -20.08 2.67
CA HIS A 137 -2.99 -20.71 3.73
C HIS A 137 -2.97 -19.93 5.05
N LEU A 138 -3.35 -18.65 5.04
CA LEU A 138 -3.49 -17.89 6.28
C LEU A 138 -4.81 -18.27 6.97
N PRO A 139 -4.81 -18.47 8.30
CA PRO A 139 -6.04 -18.47 9.08
C PRO A 139 -6.86 -17.24 8.74
N ARG A 140 -8.16 -17.41 8.48
CA ARG A 140 -9.03 -16.32 8.02
C ARG A 140 -8.99 -15.11 8.95
N LEU A 141 -8.97 -15.33 10.27
CA LEU A 141 -8.85 -14.27 11.25
C LEU A 141 -7.53 -13.49 11.10
N GLN A 142 -6.41 -14.17 10.87
CA GLN A 142 -5.12 -13.52 10.65
C GLN A 142 -5.11 -12.68 9.37
N HIS A 143 -5.81 -13.13 8.32
CA HIS A 143 -5.98 -12.38 7.07
C HIS A 143 -6.79 -11.11 7.30
N VAL A 144 -7.97 -11.22 7.93
CA VAL A 144 -8.81 -10.07 8.30
C VAL A 144 -8.03 -9.08 9.18
N THR A 145 -7.34 -9.56 10.23
CA THR A 145 -6.54 -8.69 11.11
C THR A 145 -5.39 -8.02 10.38
N THR A 146 -4.79 -8.68 9.39
CA THR A 146 -3.74 -8.11 8.55
C THR A 146 -4.26 -6.91 7.76
N ILE A 147 -5.46 -7.00 7.18
CA ILE A 147 -6.07 -5.88 6.44
C ILE A 147 -6.51 -4.78 7.41
N ARG A 148 -7.18 -5.13 8.52
CA ARG A 148 -7.67 -4.16 9.51
C ARG A 148 -6.56 -3.28 10.07
N ASN A 149 -5.47 -3.91 10.51
CA ASN A 149 -4.40 -3.23 11.26
C ASN A 149 -3.15 -2.93 10.41
N GLY A 150 -3.12 -3.40 9.17
CA GLY A 150 -1.94 -3.31 8.32
C GLY A 150 -0.77 -4.13 8.85
N ARG A 151 0.38 -3.92 8.21
CA ARG A 151 1.69 -4.44 8.62
C ARG A 151 2.73 -3.34 8.47
N ARG A 152 2.87 -2.52 9.52
CA ARG A 152 3.78 -1.37 9.59
C ARG A 152 5.19 -1.63 9.05
N PHE A 153 5.82 -2.77 9.37
CA PHE A 153 7.17 -3.11 8.90
C PHE A 153 7.22 -3.67 7.47
N ALA A 154 6.07 -4.04 6.92
CA ALA A 154 5.94 -4.49 5.54
C ALA A 154 5.44 -3.37 4.62
N PHE A 155 5.30 -2.13 5.11
CA PHE A 155 4.70 -1.03 4.38
C PHE A 155 3.35 -1.46 3.78
N MET A 156 2.45 -1.93 4.65
CA MET A 156 1.04 -2.13 4.36
C MET A 156 0.28 -1.32 5.42
N PRO A 157 -0.52 -0.31 5.04
CA PRO A 157 -1.21 0.53 6.00
C PRO A 157 -2.39 -0.22 6.61
N ALA A 158 -2.95 0.33 7.69
CA ALA A 158 -4.22 -0.12 8.22
C ALA A 158 -5.36 0.33 7.31
N TRP A 159 -6.42 -0.48 7.22
CA TRP A 159 -7.59 -0.17 6.39
C TRP A 159 -8.89 -0.06 7.18
N ALA A 160 -8.94 -0.46 8.45
CA ALA A 160 -10.19 -0.41 9.22
C ALA A 160 -10.55 1.01 9.66
N GLU A 161 -11.85 1.31 9.71
CA GLU A 161 -12.39 2.50 10.40
C GLU A 161 -12.12 2.49 11.90
N ALA A 162 -12.00 1.29 12.49
CA ALA A 162 -11.67 1.06 13.89
C ALA A 162 -10.53 0.04 14.00
N PRO A 163 -9.27 0.43 13.75
CA PRO A 163 -8.13 -0.46 13.91
C PRO A 163 -7.81 -0.69 15.41
N ALA A 164 -6.89 -1.61 15.69
CA ALA A 164 -6.45 -1.87 17.06
C ALA A 164 -5.85 -0.62 17.74
N GLN A 165 -5.92 -0.58 19.07
CA GLN A 165 -5.43 0.55 19.86
C GLN A 165 -3.97 0.91 19.51
N GLY A 166 -3.72 2.20 19.30
CA GLY A 166 -2.40 2.73 18.92
C GLY A 166 -2.12 2.71 17.42
N ILE A 167 -3.10 2.35 16.58
CA ILE A 167 -3.05 2.48 15.13
C ILE A 167 -4.01 3.61 14.73
N ALA A 168 -3.53 4.58 13.97
CA ALA A 168 -4.39 5.64 13.44
C ALA A 168 -5.35 5.06 12.38
N ALA A 169 -6.60 5.55 12.38
CA ALA A 169 -7.52 5.25 11.29
C ALA A 169 -6.98 5.92 10.00
N PRO A 170 -6.99 5.21 8.86
CA PRO A 170 -6.53 5.77 7.59
C PRO A 170 -7.49 6.86 7.09
N ALA A 171 -7.03 7.67 6.13
CA ALA A 171 -7.85 8.71 5.50
C ALA A 171 -9.08 8.16 4.76
N TYR A 172 -8.97 6.95 4.22
CA TYR A 172 -10.03 6.25 3.49
C TYR A 172 -10.29 4.88 4.11
N PRO A 173 -10.94 4.84 5.29
CA PRO A 173 -11.18 3.60 6.00
C PRO A 173 -12.25 2.75 5.33
N LEU A 174 -12.14 1.44 5.53
CA LEU A 174 -13.10 0.42 5.16
C LEU A 174 -13.87 -0.03 6.40
N THR A 175 -15.16 -0.29 6.20
CA THR A 175 -16.02 -0.94 7.20
C THR A 175 -15.67 -2.41 7.35
N ASP A 176 -16.17 -3.04 8.41
CA ASP A 176 -15.98 -4.46 8.64
C ASP A 176 -16.52 -5.32 7.49
N GLU A 177 -17.70 -4.99 6.96
CA GLU A 177 -18.29 -5.70 5.82
C GLU A 177 -17.47 -5.54 4.54
N GLN A 178 -16.90 -4.35 4.30
CA GLN A 178 -16.01 -4.10 3.17
C GLN A 178 -14.71 -4.89 3.28
N ILE A 179 -14.11 -4.96 4.47
CA ILE A 179 -12.93 -5.79 4.72
C ILE A 179 -13.25 -7.26 4.49
N GLU A 180 -14.42 -7.73 4.93
CA GLU A 180 -14.85 -9.10 4.68
C GLU A 180 -15.10 -9.40 3.20
N ALA A 181 -15.60 -8.42 2.45
CA ALA A 181 -15.71 -8.51 0.99
C ALA A 181 -14.33 -8.64 0.32
N VAL A 182 -13.38 -7.77 0.68
CA VAL A 182 -12.00 -7.83 0.16
C VAL A 182 -11.33 -9.15 0.48
N VAL A 183 -11.40 -9.63 1.74
CA VAL A 183 -10.86 -10.94 2.13
C VAL A 183 -11.49 -12.08 1.33
N THR A 184 -12.79 -11.98 1.03
CA THR A 184 -13.49 -12.98 0.22
C THR A 184 -12.93 -13.01 -1.21
N TYR A 185 -12.74 -11.84 -1.82
CA TYR A 185 -12.16 -11.73 -3.17
C TYR A 185 -10.69 -12.17 -3.21
N GLU A 186 -9.85 -11.69 -2.29
CA GLU A 186 -8.42 -12.01 -2.23
C GLU A 186 -8.14 -13.50 -2.06
N ARG A 187 -9.03 -14.24 -1.38
CA ARG A 187 -8.92 -15.70 -1.22
C ARG A 187 -9.41 -16.47 -2.46
N SER A 188 -10.05 -15.80 -3.41
CA SER A 188 -10.49 -16.38 -4.68
C SER A 188 -9.42 -16.30 -5.77
N LEU A 189 -8.51 -15.30 -5.67
CA LEU A 189 -7.28 -15.19 -6.45
C LEU A 189 -6.37 -16.42 -6.27
#